data_AF-A0A1S1XZJ7-F1
#
_entry.id   AF-A0A1S1XZJ7-F1
#
_cell.length_a   1.000
_cell.length_b   1.000
_cell.length_c   1.000
_cell.angle_alpha   90.00
_cell.angle_beta   90.00
_cell.angle_gamma   90.00
#
_symmetry.space_group_name_H-M   'P 1'
#
loop_
_entity.id
_entity.type
_entity.pdbx_description
1 polymer ?
#
loop_
_entity_poly.entity_id
_entity_poly.type
_entity_poly.pdbx_seq_one_letter_code
_entity_poly.pdbx_strand_id
1 'polypeptide(L)'
;MSCIPVLASPAEADLAAKNQSRQAIRDDLLARASPTPNRVWLAQIIASWAVGDGVLPDRMGLEPDDFKQLLARHFSGYSLAETAVSGSVLDYGRMLEKQDLEVLLRQFAVEADDREILISLIVSACLGSDHLWQDLGLWSRKDLSDMLRRNFPELVARNSKDMKWKKFLYKQLCEAEGLYVCRAPSCEVCHDYPQCFGPED
;
A
#
# COMPACT_ATOMS: atom_id res chain seq x y z
N MET A 1 9.36 -24.01 45.48
CA MET A 1 9.92 -24.19 44.12
C MET A 1 9.19 -23.24 43.20
N SER A 2 9.72 -22.03 43.03
CA SER A 2 9.13 -21.02 42.16
C SER A 2 9.79 -21.16 40.78
N CYS A 3 9.06 -21.69 39.80
CA CYS A 3 9.52 -21.71 38.41
C CYS A 3 9.55 -20.27 37.90
N ILE A 4 10.76 -19.75 37.68
CA ILE A 4 10.98 -18.50 36.96
C ILE A 4 10.65 -18.79 35.48
N PRO A 5 9.80 -18.00 34.81
CA PRO A 5 9.56 -18.19 33.38
C PRO A 5 10.85 -17.81 32.65
N VAL A 6 11.41 -18.78 31.92
CA VAL A 6 12.56 -18.55 31.04
C VAL A 6 12.07 -17.64 29.91
N LEU A 7 12.57 -16.40 29.88
CA LEU A 7 12.38 -15.50 28.76
C LEU A 7 13.05 -16.12 27.52
N ALA A 8 12.30 -16.25 26.43
CA ALA A 8 12.81 -16.80 25.18
C ALA A 8 14.00 -16.00 24.66
N SER A 9 14.98 -16.68 24.08
CA SER A 9 16.17 -16.07 23.48
C SER A 9 15.78 -15.18 22.29
N PRO A 10 16.49 -14.08 22.00
CA PRO A 10 16.24 -13.23 20.83
C PRO A 10 16.18 -14.02 19.51
N ALA A 11 16.96 -15.10 19.37
CA ALA A 11 16.97 -15.94 18.17
C ALA A 11 15.73 -16.87 18.06
N GLU A 12 15.13 -17.26 19.18
CA GLU A 12 13.89 -18.05 19.21
C GLU A 12 12.67 -17.17 18.97
N ALA A 13 12.69 -15.92 19.46
CA ALA A 13 11.73 -14.89 19.09
C ALA A 13 11.80 -14.55 17.59
N ASP A 14 13.01 -14.50 17.02
CA ASP A 14 13.27 -14.22 15.60
C ASP A 14 12.84 -15.37 14.67
N LEU A 15 12.96 -16.65 15.10
CA LEU A 15 12.44 -17.79 14.34
C LEU A 15 10.91 -17.95 14.45
N ALA A 16 10.34 -17.62 15.62
CA ALA A 16 8.89 -17.60 15.83
C ALA A 16 8.19 -16.47 15.05
N ALA A 17 8.87 -15.33 14.84
CA ALA A 17 8.41 -14.25 13.97
C ALA A 17 8.42 -14.65 12.47
N LYS A 18 9.39 -15.46 12.04
CA LYS A 18 9.57 -15.88 10.63
C LYS A 18 8.53 -16.87 10.10
N ASN A 19 7.70 -17.47 10.96
CA ASN A 19 6.69 -18.48 10.58
C ASN A 19 5.25 -18.05 10.85
N GLN A 20 5.00 -16.78 11.17
CA GLN A 20 3.63 -16.30 11.36
C GLN A 20 2.96 -16.06 10.02
N SER A 21 1.70 -16.48 9.89
CA SER A 21 0.90 -16.11 8.73
C SER A 21 0.60 -14.61 8.76
N ARG A 22 0.42 -13.99 7.59
CA ARG A 22 -0.01 -12.58 7.50
C ARG A 22 -1.31 -12.31 8.29
N GLN A 23 -2.17 -13.33 8.43
CA GLN A 23 -3.38 -13.24 9.25
C GLN A 23 -3.04 -13.04 10.73
N ALA A 24 -2.14 -13.86 11.28
CA ALA A 24 -1.72 -13.76 12.68
C ALA A 24 -1.02 -12.43 12.98
N ILE A 25 -0.14 -11.97 12.07
CA ILE A 25 0.56 -10.69 12.21
C ILE A 25 -0.46 -9.53 12.21
N ARG A 26 -1.42 -9.54 11.27
CA ARG A 26 -2.46 -8.51 11.22
C ARG A 26 -3.28 -8.48 12.52
N ASP A 27 -3.65 -9.63 13.06
CA ASP A 27 -4.48 -9.71 14.26
C ASP A 27 -3.72 -9.21 15.51
N ASP A 28 -2.41 -9.48 15.63
CA ASP A 28 -1.58 -8.91 16.71
C ASP A 28 -1.37 -7.40 16.55
N LEU A 29 -1.15 -6.90 15.33
CA LEU A 29 -1.11 -5.46 15.03
C LEU A 29 -2.41 -4.77 15.46
N LEU A 30 -3.56 -5.35 15.09
CA LEU A 30 -4.87 -4.78 15.42
C LEU A 30 -5.17 -4.79 16.92
N ALA A 31 -4.67 -5.78 17.67
CA ALA A 31 -4.81 -5.82 19.13
C ALA A 31 -4.08 -4.67 19.84
N ARG A 32 -3.06 -4.10 19.20
CA ARG A 32 -2.22 -3.00 19.70
C ARG A 32 -2.50 -1.66 19.01
N ALA A 33 -3.45 -1.64 18.08
CA ALA A 33 -3.64 -0.50 17.21
C ALA A 33 -4.30 0.68 17.92
N SER A 34 -3.72 1.87 17.74
CA SER A 34 -4.40 3.13 18.04
C SER A 34 -5.71 3.20 17.23
N PRO A 35 -6.79 3.81 17.73
CA PRO A 35 -8.10 3.85 17.07
C PRO A 35 -8.14 4.84 15.89
N THR A 36 -7.14 4.80 15.01
CA THR A 36 -7.07 5.68 13.85
C THR A 36 -7.95 5.18 12.69
N PRO A 37 -8.35 6.09 11.80
CA PRO A 37 -9.00 5.82 10.52
C PRO A 37 -8.45 4.66 9.69
N ASN A 38 -7.13 4.60 9.52
CA ASN A 38 -6.46 3.76 8.52
C ASN A 38 -5.84 2.48 9.11
N ARG A 39 -5.98 2.25 10.42
CA ARG A 39 -5.30 1.15 11.13
C ARG A 39 -5.52 -0.24 10.52
N VAL A 40 -6.71 -0.50 9.95
CA VAL A 40 -7.04 -1.80 9.38
C VAL A 40 -6.26 -2.06 8.09
N TRP A 41 -6.25 -1.10 7.18
CA TRP A 41 -5.50 -1.21 5.92
C TRP A 41 -4.00 -1.20 6.15
N LEU A 42 -3.51 -0.32 7.04
CA LEU A 42 -2.10 -0.30 7.41
C LEU A 42 -1.66 -1.63 8.06
N ALA A 43 -2.50 -2.25 8.88
CA ALA A 43 -2.20 -3.57 9.44
C ALA A 43 -2.15 -4.67 8.36
N GLN A 44 -3.03 -4.62 7.34
CA GLN A 44 -2.98 -5.55 6.20
C GLN A 44 -1.69 -5.39 5.40
N ILE A 45 -1.34 -4.14 5.05
CA ILE A 45 -0.14 -3.80 4.29
C ILE A 45 1.11 -4.28 5.02
N ILE A 46 1.24 -3.94 6.31
CA ILE A 46 2.39 -4.34 7.14
C ILE A 46 2.46 -5.86 7.26
N ALA A 47 1.33 -6.54 7.49
CA ALA A 47 1.33 -7.98 7.67
C ALA A 47 1.71 -8.73 6.38
N SER A 48 1.28 -8.25 5.22
CA SER A 48 1.69 -8.78 3.92
C SER A 48 3.17 -8.53 3.68
N TRP A 49 3.64 -7.31 3.91
CA TRP A 49 5.05 -6.94 3.76
C TRP A 49 5.98 -7.78 4.66
N ALA A 50 5.56 -8.05 5.91
CA ALA A 50 6.31 -8.84 6.88
C ALA A 50 6.47 -10.32 6.50
N VAL A 51 5.64 -10.85 5.60
CA VAL A 51 5.76 -12.22 5.07
C VAL A 51 6.29 -12.27 3.64
N GLY A 52 6.60 -11.11 3.04
CA GLY A 52 7.08 -11.01 1.66
C GLY A 52 6.00 -10.98 0.59
N ASP A 53 4.73 -10.76 0.97
CA ASP A 53 3.64 -10.53 0.03
C ASP A 53 3.59 -9.05 -0.38
N GLY A 54 3.40 -8.80 -1.68
CA GLY A 54 3.43 -7.46 -2.28
C GLY A 54 4.84 -7.05 -2.74
N VAL A 55 5.00 -5.78 -3.11
CA VAL A 55 6.24 -5.29 -3.76
C VAL A 55 6.87 -4.10 -3.05
N LEU A 56 6.34 -3.70 -1.89
CA LEU A 56 6.87 -2.57 -1.14
C LEU A 56 8.31 -2.87 -0.69
N PRO A 57 9.28 -1.97 -0.95
CA PRO A 57 10.69 -2.22 -0.67
C PRO A 57 11.01 -2.06 0.82
N ASP A 58 12.30 -1.97 1.17
CA ASP A 58 12.74 -1.64 2.53
C ASP A 58 11.98 -0.43 3.10
N ARG A 59 11.58 -0.55 4.37
CA ARG A 59 10.71 0.40 5.07
C ARG A 59 9.41 0.73 4.32
N MET A 60 8.94 -0.20 3.49
CA MET A 60 7.80 -0.02 2.61
C MET A 60 7.93 1.16 1.62
N GLY A 61 9.16 1.58 1.31
CA GLY A 61 9.43 2.74 0.45
C GLY A 61 9.38 4.09 1.16
N LEU A 62 9.25 4.09 2.50
CA LEU A 62 9.26 5.29 3.34
C LEU A 62 10.69 5.68 3.75
N GLU A 63 10.86 6.96 4.02
CA GLU A 63 12.06 7.45 4.71
C GLU A 63 12.13 6.87 6.15
N PRO A 64 13.34 6.74 6.73
CA PRO A 64 13.51 6.14 8.05
C PRO A 64 12.63 6.74 9.16
N ASP A 65 12.44 8.06 9.14
CA ASP A 65 11.65 8.75 10.16
C ASP A 65 10.15 8.58 9.92
N ASP A 66 9.69 8.50 8.66
CA ASP A 66 8.29 8.26 8.33
C ASP A 66 7.87 6.82 8.67
N PHE A 67 8.76 5.85 8.45
CA PHE A 67 8.54 4.46 8.87
C PHE A 67 8.38 4.35 10.39
N LYS A 68 9.25 5.01 11.16
CA LYS A 68 9.13 5.05 12.62
C LYS A 68 7.87 5.77 13.09
N GLN A 69 7.52 6.88 12.44
CA GLN A 69 6.29 7.62 12.74
C GLN A 69 5.03 6.79 12.47
N LEU A 70 4.98 6.06 11.36
CA LEU A 70 3.90 5.12 11.05
C LEU A 70 3.69 4.13 12.22
N LEU A 71 4.76 3.46 12.66
CA LEU A 71 4.68 2.49 13.75
C LEU A 71 4.29 3.14 15.08
N ALA A 72 4.94 4.24 15.45
CA ALA A 72 4.67 4.94 16.70
C ALA A 72 3.21 5.43 16.80
N ARG A 73 2.65 5.89 15.67
CA ARG A 73 1.31 6.45 15.59
C ARG A 73 0.22 5.38 15.61
N HIS A 74 0.39 4.32 14.83
CA HIS A 74 -0.66 3.33 14.61
C HIS A 74 -0.53 2.09 15.48
N PHE A 75 0.70 1.67 15.80
CA PHE A 75 0.99 0.37 16.42
C PHE A 75 2.05 0.56 17.52
N SER A 76 1.71 1.38 18.53
CA SER A 76 2.66 1.77 19.57
C SER A 76 3.27 0.54 20.27
N GLY A 77 4.60 0.52 20.39
CA GLY A 77 5.35 -0.59 20.98
C GLY A 77 5.55 -1.79 20.04
N TYR A 78 5.10 -1.71 18.79
CA TYR A 78 5.40 -2.71 17.76
C TYR A 78 6.75 -2.42 17.09
N SER A 79 7.55 -3.46 16.89
CA SER A 79 8.85 -3.36 16.23
C SER A 79 8.87 -4.26 15.00
N LEU A 80 9.38 -3.72 13.89
CA LEU A 80 9.57 -4.43 12.63
C LEU A 80 11.02 -4.34 12.21
N ALA A 81 11.49 -5.36 11.49
CA ALA A 81 12.69 -5.22 10.68
C ALA A 81 12.46 -4.10 9.65
N GLU A 82 13.51 -3.38 9.27
CA GLU A 82 13.42 -2.34 8.23
C GLU A 82 13.57 -2.91 6.81
N THR A 83 13.99 -4.17 6.68
CA THR A 83 14.26 -4.82 5.40
C THR A 83 13.06 -5.62 4.90
N ALA A 84 12.74 -5.50 3.61
CA ALA A 84 11.63 -6.24 3.00
C ALA A 84 11.95 -7.73 2.87
N VAL A 85 11.04 -8.60 3.34
CA VAL A 85 11.19 -10.06 3.20
C VAL A 85 11.11 -10.50 1.74
N SER A 86 10.36 -9.77 0.91
CA SER A 86 10.26 -10.02 -0.54
C SER A 86 11.58 -9.79 -1.28
N GLY A 87 12.53 -9.06 -0.69
CA GLY A 87 13.74 -8.59 -1.36
C GLY A 87 13.48 -7.49 -2.40
N SER A 88 12.29 -6.90 -2.42
CA SER A 88 11.95 -5.78 -3.30
C SER A 88 12.88 -4.59 -3.05
N VAL A 89 13.41 -4.02 -4.12
CA VAL A 89 14.32 -2.86 -4.06
C VAL A 89 13.70 -1.67 -4.77
N LEU A 90 14.11 -0.46 -4.36
CA LEU A 90 13.71 0.77 -5.03
C LEU A 90 14.26 0.81 -6.45
N ASP A 91 13.37 1.05 -7.42
CA ASP A 91 13.75 1.31 -8.81
C ASP A 91 14.08 2.80 -9.01
N TYR A 92 15.37 3.12 -8.94
CA TYR A 92 15.86 4.48 -9.17
C TYR A 92 15.65 4.98 -10.61
N GLY A 93 15.43 4.09 -11.58
CA GLY A 93 15.14 4.48 -12.96
C GLY A 93 13.76 5.12 -13.15
N ARG A 94 12.84 4.92 -12.19
CA ARG A 94 11.45 5.38 -12.24
C ARG A 94 11.16 6.52 -11.25
N MET A 95 12.19 7.25 -10.83
CA MET A 95 12.04 8.34 -9.84
C MET A 95 11.20 9.52 -10.35
N LEU A 96 11.22 9.81 -11.65
CA LEU A 96 10.35 10.85 -12.22
C LEU A 96 8.88 10.43 -12.13
N GLU A 97 8.56 9.21 -12.58
CA GLU A 97 7.22 8.64 -12.48
C GLU A 97 6.72 8.56 -11.03
N LYS A 98 7.60 8.22 -10.07
CA LYS A 98 7.32 8.30 -8.63
C LYS A 98 6.87 9.72 -8.25
N GLN A 99 7.65 10.75 -8.61
CA GLN A 99 7.36 12.14 -8.27
C GLN A 99 6.03 12.61 -8.89
N ASP A 100 5.77 12.27 -10.15
CA ASP A 100 4.53 12.64 -10.84
C ASP A 100 3.31 12.01 -10.17
N LEU A 101 3.39 10.72 -9.78
CA LEU A 101 2.33 10.05 -9.03
C LEU A 101 2.11 10.68 -7.65
N GLU A 102 3.17 11.04 -6.94
CA GLU A 102 3.03 11.73 -5.65
C GLU A 102 2.35 13.09 -5.81
N VAL A 103 2.76 13.88 -6.80
CA VAL A 103 2.15 15.18 -7.11
C VAL A 103 0.67 15.00 -7.46
N LEU A 104 0.34 14.02 -8.29
CA LEU A 104 -1.04 13.68 -8.63
C LEU A 104 -1.86 13.34 -7.38
N LEU A 105 -1.39 12.41 -6.55
CA LEU A 105 -2.15 11.95 -5.38
C LEU A 105 -2.32 13.05 -4.33
N ARG A 106 -1.32 13.92 -4.13
CA ARG A 106 -1.44 15.08 -3.23
C ARG A 106 -2.58 16.02 -3.62
N GLN A 107 -2.92 16.14 -4.91
CA GLN A 107 -4.04 16.98 -5.37
C GLN A 107 -5.40 16.46 -4.92
N PHE A 108 -5.53 15.14 -4.69
CA PHE A 108 -6.80 14.49 -4.36
C PHE A 108 -6.91 14.02 -2.92
N ALA A 109 -5.80 14.05 -2.19
CA ALA A 109 -5.76 13.59 -0.82
C ALA A 109 -6.53 14.53 0.10
N VAL A 110 -7.26 13.96 1.06
CA VAL A 110 -7.81 14.73 2.17
C VAL A 110 -6.68 15.13 3.12
N GLU A 111 -6.84 16.26 3.80
CA GLU A 111 -5.97 16.63 4.92
C GLU A 111 -6.13 15.61 6.06
N ALA A 112 -5.10 14.82 6.28
CA ALA A 112 -5.01 13.84 7.35
C ALA A 112 -3.54 13.61 7.68
N ASP A 113 -3.25 13.29 8.93
CA ASP A 113 -1.87 13.09 9.37
C ASP A 113 -1.17 11.92 8.66
N ASP A 114 -1.92 10.92 8.18
CA ASP A 114 -1.35 9.75 7.48
C ASP A 114 -1.16 10.03 5.97
N ARG A 115 -1.46 11.25 5.49
CA ARG A 115 -1.53 11.60 4.06
C ARG A 115 -0.25 11.23 3.31
N GLU A 116 0.89 11.77 3.72
CA GLU A 116 2.16 11.56 2.99
C GLU A 116 2.63 10.10 3.05
N ILE A 117 2.36 9.41 4.16
CA ILE A 117 2.65 7.98 4.32
C ILE A 117 1.81 7.17 3.32
N LEU A 118 0.50 7.40 3.27
CA LEU A 118 -0.39 6.68 2.33
C LEU A 118 -0.03 6.95 0.87
N ILE A 119 0.31 8.19 0.53
CA ILE A 119 0.78 8.55 -0.81
C ILE A 119 2.03 7.74 -1.16
N SER A 120 3.04 7.76 -0.29
CA SER A 120 4.29 7.03 -0.52
C SER A 120 4.05 5.53 -0.72
N LEU A 121 3.22 4.91 0.12
CA LEU A 121 2.87 3.48 0.00
C LEU A 121 2.17 3.17 -1.34
N ILE A 122 1.15 3.96 -1.71
CA ILE A 122 0.41 3.77 -2.96
C ILE A 122 1.32 3.95 -4.16
N VAL A 123 2.19 4.96 -4.15
CA VAL A 123 3.15 5.23 -5.24
C VAL A 123 4.14 4.09 -5.38
N SER A 124 4.73 3.61 -4.27
CA SER A 124 5.62 2.45 -4.30
C SER A 124 4.94 1.22 -4.90
N ALA A 125 3.69 0.94 -4.54
CA ALA A 125 2.91 -0.15 -5.12
C ALA A 125 2.53 0.09 -6.61
N CYS A 126 2.34 1.34 -7.04
CA CYS A 126 2.07 1.66 -8.45
C CYS A 126 3.24 1.31 -9.38
N LEU A 127 4.47 1.25 -8.85
CA LEU A 127 5.66 0.84 -9.57
C LEU A 127 5.81 -0.69 -9.67
N GLY A 128 4.96 -1.46 -8.99
CA GLY A 128 4.88 -2.91 -9.18
C GLY A 128 4.28 -3.32 -10.53
N SER A 129 4.31 -4.62 -10.81
CA SER A 129 3.84 -5.19 -12.07
C SER A 129 2.38 -5.68 -12.04
N ASP A 130 1.82 -5.92 -10.85
CA ASP A 130 0.52 -6.57 -10.68
C ASP A 130 -0.60 -5.55 -10.43
N HIS A 131 -1.74 -5.99 -9.90
CA HIS A 131 -2.81 -5.08 -9.51
C HIS A 131 -2.39 -4.25 -8.30
N LEU A 132 -2.82 -2.98 -8.24
CA LEU A 132 -2.39 -2.05 -7.19
C LEU A 132 -2.65 -2.60 -5.78
N TRP A 133 -3.76 -3.31 -5.58
CA TRP A 133 -4.09 -3.86 -4.27
C TRP A 133 -3.16 -5.01 -3.86
N GLN A 134 -2.72 -5.85 -4.82
CA GLN A 134 -1.77 -6.95 -4.60
C GLN A 134 -0.38 -6.40 -4.30
N ASP A 135 0.10 -5.48 -5.15
CA ASP A 135 1.40 -4.83 -5.00
C ASP A 135 1.53 -4.08 -3.67
N LEU A 136 0.44 -3.45 -3.22
CA LEU A 136 0.37 -2.74 -1.95
C LEU A 136 0.29 -3.70 -0.74
N GLY A 137 -0.07 -4.97 -0.95
CA GLY A 137 -0.25 -5.94 0.14
C GLY A 137 -1.63 -5.89 0.82
N LEU A 138 -2.63 -5.27 0.18
CA LEU A 138 -4.02 -5.38 0.61
C LEU A 138 -4.58 -6.75 0.21
N TRP A 139 -5.71 -7.14 0.83
CA TRP A 139 -6.23 -8.51 0.68
C TRP A 139 -7.35 -8.62 -0.35
N SER A 140 -7.82 -7.48 -0.86
CA SER A 140 -8.80 -7.44 -1.94
C SER A 140 -8.79 -6.07 -2.64
N ARG A 141 -9.30 -6.04 -3.87
CA ARG A 141 -9.65 -4.77 -4.55
C ARG A 141 -10.62 -3.92 -3.72
N LYS A 142 -11.55 -4.56 -2.98
CA LYS A 142 -12.50 -3.85 -2.12
C LYS A 142 -11.80 -3.08 -1.01
N ASP A 143 -10.80 -3.67 -0.36
CA ASP A 143 -10.01 -3.00 0.67
C ASP A 143 -9.32 -1.75 0.12
N LEU A 144 -8.74 -1.86 -1.08
CA LEU A 144 -8.14 -0.72 -1.78
C LEU A 144 -9.18 0.37 -2.07
N SER A 145 -10.32 -0.01 -2.67
CA SER A 145 -11.38 0.94 -2.99
C SER A 145 -11.94 1.66 -1.76
N ASP A 146 -12.07 0.96 -0.62
CA ASP A 146 -12.55 1.58 0.62
C ASP A 146 -11.49 2.52 1.25
N MET A 147 -10.20 2.13 1.20
CA MET A 147 -9.08 2.98 1.61
C MET A 147 -9.02 4.26 0.76
N LEU A 148 -9.13 4.12 -0.56
CA LEU A 148 -9.14 5.25 -1.49
C LEU A 148 -10.37 6.14 -1.31
N ARG A 149 -11.56 5.55 -1.09
CA ARG A 149 -12.78 6.36 -0.86
C ARG A 149 -12.65 7.23 0.38
N ARG A 150 -11.94 6.75 1.41
CA ARG A 150 -11.72 7.50 2.63
C ARG A 150 -10.70 8.62 2.44
N ASN A 151 -9.55 8.32 1.83
CA ASN A 151 -8.40 9.22 1.82
C ASN A 151 -8.31 10.09 0.53
N PHE A 152 -8.99 9.68 -0.54
CA PHE A 152 -8.99 10.34 -1.86
C PHE A 152 -10.41 10.35 -2.49
N PRO A 153 -11.44 10.89 -1.80
CA PRO A 153 -12.83 10.77 -2.22
C PRO A 153 -13.10 11.38 -3.61
N GLU A 154 -12.44 12.49 -3.95
CA GLU A 154 -12.58 13.10 -5.28
C GLU A 154 -11.99 12.21 -6.38
N LEU A 155 -10.82 11.61 -6.14
CA LEU A 155 -10.21 10.66 -7.07
C LEU A 155 -11.14 9.47 -7.33
N VAL A 156 -11.81 8.98 -6.28
CA VAL A 156 -12.80 7.91 -6.40
C VAL A 156 -14.01 8.33 -7.20
N ALA A 157 -14.53 9.55 -6.97
CA ALA A 157 -15.65 10.08 -7.73
C ALA A 157 -15.33 10.19 -9.23
N ARG A 158 -14.07 10.51 -9.59
CA ARG A 158 -13.60 10.57 -10.97
C ARG A 158 -13.46 9.19 -11.62
N ASN A 159 -13.16 8.15 -10.85
CA ASN A 159 -13.15 6.75 -11.33
C ASN A 159 -14.57 6.14 -11.38
N SER A 160 -15.54 6.85 -11.94
CA SER A 160 -16.97 6.50 -11.86
C SER A 160 -17.38 5.24 -12.62
N LYS A 161 -16.53 4.76 -13.54
CA LYS A 161 -16.76 3.55 -14.35
C LYS A 161 -15.99 2.32 -13.85
N ASP A 162 -15.41 2.41 -12.64
CA ASP A 162 -14.68 1.32 -11.99
C ASP A 162 -13.52 0.77 -12.85
N MET A 163 -12.76 1.68 -13.44
CA MET A 163 -11.50 1.35 -14.11
C MET A 163 -10.52 0.78 -13.09
N LYS A 164 -9.69 -0.19 -13.49
CA LYS A 164 -8.62 -0.74 -12.65
C LYS A 164 -7.75 0.39 -12.09
N TRP A 165 -7.53 0.43 -10.78
CA TRP A 165 -6.98 1.61 -10.11
C TRP A 165 -5.65 2.07 -10.66
N LYS A 166 -4.71 1.13 -10.89
CA LYS A 166 -3.39 1.46 -11.47
C LYS A 166 -3.56 2.12 -12.84
N LYS A 167 -4.38 1.53 -13.73
CA LYS A 167 -4.65 2.09 -15.06
C LYS A 167 -5.32 3.47 -14.98
N PHE A 168 -6.22 3.66 -14.02
CA PHE A 168 -6.86 4.95 -13.78
C PHE A 168 -5.87 6.04 -13.36
N LEU A 169 -4.95 5.75 -12.42
CA LEU A 169 -3.92 6.69 -11.97
C LEU A 169 -3.00 7.10 -13.13
N TYR A 170 -2.51 6.15 -13.93
CA TYR A 170 -1.68 6.47 -15.11
C TYR A 170 -2.45 7.25 -16.17
N LYS A 171 -3.75 6.98 -16.36
CA LYS A 171 -4.59 7.81 -17.22
C LYS A 171 -4.67 9.25 -16.70
N GLN A 172 -4.83 9.46 -15.40
CA GLN A 172 -4.84 10.81 -14.82
C GLN A 172 -3.51 11.55 -15.02
N LEU A 173 -2.37 10.85 -14.90
CA LEU A 173 -1.06 11.45 -15.21
C LEU A 173 -0.97 11.91 -16.66
N CYS A 174 -1.30 11.03 -17.62
CA CYS A 174 -1.25 11.40 -19.02
C CYS A 174 -2.20 12.57 -19.35
N GLU A 175 -3.41 12.58 -18.76
CA GLU A 175 -4.36 13.69 -18.94
C GLU A 175 -3.83 15.01 -18.37
N ALA A 176 -3.12 14.99 -17.23
CA ALA A 176 -2.48 16.17 -16.66
C ALA A 176 -1.39 16.77 -17.56
N GLU A 177 -0.71 15.92 -18.35
CA GLU A 177 0.28 16.33 -19.36
C GLU A 177 -0.33 16.69 -20.73
N GLY A 178 -1.67 16.62 -20.86
CA GLY A 178 -2.36 16.82 -22.13
C GLY A 178 -2.17 15.66 -23.13
N LEU A 179 -1.67 14.52 -22.67
CA LEU A 179 -1.49 13.30 -23.45
C LEU A 179 -2.73 12.42 -23.36
N TYR A 180 -3.39 12.21 -24.51
CA TYR A 180 -4.49 11.27 -24.61
C TYR A 180 -3.99 9.90 -25.04
N VAL A 181 -3.92 8.96 -24.09
CA VAL A 181 -3.43 7.59 -24.33
C VAL A 181 -4.39 6.78 -25.20
N CYS A 182 -5.70 6.99 -25.03
CA CYS A 182 -6.73 6.26 -25.76
C CYS A 182 -7.16 7.03 -27.02
N ARG A 183 -7.14 6.38 -28.18
CA ARG A 183 -7.61 6.95 -29.46
C ARG A 183 -9.05 6.59 -29.81
N ALA A 184 -9.70 5.73 -29.02
CA ALA A 184 -11.08 5.36 -29.25
C ALA A 184 -12.02 6.54 -28.94
N PRO A 185 -13.11 6.73 -29.70
CA PRO A 185 -14.06 7.82 -29.46
C PRO A 185 -14.84 7.67 -28.14
N SER A 186 -14.90 6.45 -27.59
CA SER A 186 -15.36 6.17 -26.23
C SER A 186 -14.68 4.91 -25.68
N CYS A 187 -14.68 4.73 -24.35
CA CYS A 187 -14.09 3.53 -23.74
C CYS A 187 -14.83 2.26 -24.20
N GLU A 188 -16.15 2.30 -24.32
CA GLU A 188 -17.00 1.12 -24.57
C GLU A 188 -16.78 0.49 -25.95
N VAL A 189 -16.26 1.26 -26.91
CA VAL A 189 -15.92 0.77 -28.26
C VAL A 189 -14.42 0.52 -28.43
N CYS A 190 -13.62 0.71 -27.37
CA CYS A 190 -12.19 0.45 -27.39
C CYS A 190 -11.96 -1.07 -27.36
N HIS A 191 -11.17 -1.59 -28.31
CA HIS A 191 -10.77 -3.00 -28.35
C HIS A 191 -10.10 -3.44 -27.04
N ASP A 192 -9.36 -2.55 -26.39
CA ASP A 192 -8.61 -2.83 -25.16
C ASP A 192 -9.43 -2.55 -23.89
N TYR A 193 -10.74 -2.31 -24.00
CA TYR A 193 -11.63 -2.10 -22.86
C TYR A 193 -11.46 -3.16 -21.75
N PRO A 194 -11.37 -4.48 -22.04
CA PRO A 194 -11.17 -5.51 -21.00
C PRO A 194 -9.84 -5.42 -20.26
N GLN A 195 -8.84 -4.74 -20.84
CA GLN A 195 -7.55 -4.51 -20.15
C GLN A 195 -7.69 -3.41 -19.09
N CYS A 196 -8.54 -2.42 -19.34
CA CYS A 196 -8.77 -1.25 -18.49
C CYS A 196 -9.87 -1.45 -17.43
N PHE A 197 -10.90 -2.25 -17.76
CA PHE A 197 -12.09 -2.46 -16.94
C PHE A 197 -12.30 -3.95 -16.63
N GLY A 198 -13.15 -4.23 -15.65
CA GLY A 198 -13.45 -5.59 -15.19
C GLY A 198 -12.79 -5.94 -13.85
N PRO A 199 -13.06 -7.15 -13.32
CA PRO A 199 -12.54 -7.60 -12.03
C PRO A 199 -11.01 -7.70 -12.02
N GLU A 200 -10.44 -7.60 -10.81
CA GLU A 200 -9.03 -7.84 -10.51
C GLU A 200 -9.03 -8.91 -9.41
N ASP A 201 -9.13 -10.17 -9.81
CA ASP A 201 -9.08 -11.34 -8.91
C ASP A 201 -7.64 -11.72 -8.57
#